data_AF-A0A1G1FM84-F1
#
_entry.id   AF-A0A1G1FM84-F1
#
_cell.length_a   1.000
_cell.length_b   1.000
_cell.length_c   1.000
_cell.angle_alpha   90.00
_cell.angle_beta   90.00
_cell.angle_gamma   90.00
#
_symmetry.space_group_name_H-M   'P 1'
#
loop_
_entity.id
_entity.type
_entity.pdbx_description
1 polymer ?
#
loop_
_entity_poly.entity_id
_entity_poly.type
_entity_poly.pdbx_seq_one_letter_code
_entity_poly.pdbx_strand_id
1 'polypeptide(L)'
;MKRTVMKLSTKRRTDYIHVKNLMERIILQSIEDLWVSGEKDESIDFFRGEGFAICAYIAGLKMYDKVRLADLISKIINFQTAKRKNNKMKNEALKYETLSLWNMKLSTASNQKNSLVAGSK
;
A
#
# COMPACT_ATOMS: atom_id res chain seq x y z
N MET A 1 15.75 -55.88 14.09
CA MET A 1 15.66 -54.85 13.02
C MET A 1 16.16 -53.51 13.59
N LYS A 2 17.44 -53.16 13.38
CA LYS A 2 18.04 -51.93 13.95
C LYS A 2 17.74 -50.74 13.04
N ARG A 3 17.03 -49.72 13.53
CA ARG A 3 16.78 -48.46 12.80
C ARG A 3 18.02 -47.57 12.92
N THR A 4 18.71 -47.38 11.80
CA THR A 4 19.80 -46.40 11.70
C THR A 4 19.18 -45.01 11.58
N VAL A 5 19.27 -44.21 12.65
CA VAL A 5 18.87 -42.81 12.64
C VAL A 5 19.98 -42.02 11.95
N MET A 6 19.76 -41.60 10.71
CA MET A 6 20.70 -40.74 9.99
C MET A 6 20.86 -39.40 10.73
N LYS A 7 22.01 -39.20 11.39
CA LYS A 7 22.42 -37.91 11.92
C LYS A 7 22.72 -36.97 10.75
N LEU A 8 21.81 -36.06 10.46
CA LEU A 8 22.07 -34.93 9.57
C LEU A 8 23.27 -34.12 10.10
N SER A 9 24.24 -33.83 9.24
CA SER A 9 25.42 -33.05 9.61
C SER A 9 25.02 -31.66 10.11
N THR A 10 25.60 -31.26 11.24
CA THR A 10 25.23 -30.07 12.02
C THR A 10 25.24 -28.78 11.19
N LYS A 11 26.11 -28.69 10.18
CA LYS A 11 26.22 -27.54 9.25
C LYS A 11 24.92 -27.23 8.51
N ARG A 12 24.21 -28.24 8.00
CA ARG A 12 22.97 -28.06 7.23
C ARG A 12 21.81 -27.51 8.05
N ARG A 13 21.82 -27.72 9.38
CA ARG A 13 20.78 -27.21 10.27
C ARG A 13 20.92 -25.71 10.50
N THR A 14 22.16 -25.23 10.62
CA THR A 14 22.45 -23.81 10.85
C THR A 14 22.06 -22.97 9.64
N ASP A 15 22.40 -23.42 8.42
CA ASP A 15 22.05 -22.72 7.18
C ASP A 15 20.54 -22.57 7.01
N TYR A 16 19.77 -23.62 7.32
CA TYR A 16 18.31 -23.58 7.28
C TYR A 16 17.71 -22.56 8.26
N ILE A 17 18.26 -22.43 9.46
CA ILE A 17 17.81 -21.44 10.45
C ILE A 17 18.06 -20.02 9.94
N HIS A 18 19.21 -19.76 9.31
CA HIS A 18 19.51 -18.45 8.75
C HIS A 18 18.54 -18.07 7.63
N VAL A 19 18.24 -19.01 6.74
CA VAL A 19 17.28 -18.78 5.65
C VAL A 19 15.87 -18.56 6.19
N LYS A 20 15.42 -19.34 7.18
CA LYS A 20 14.12 -19.14 7.85
C LYS A 20 14.01 -17.73 8.45
N ASN A 21 15.02 -17.32 9.22
CA ASN A 21 15.06 -16.01 9.87
C ASN A 21 15.10 -14.87 8.85
N LEU A 22 15.80 -15.05 7.73
CA LEU A 22 15.82 -14.08 6.65
C LEU A 22 14.42 -13.89 6.04
N MET A 23 13.70 -14.98 5.78
CA MET A 23 12.34 -14.92 5.21
C MET A 23 11.34 -14.29 6.18
N GLU A 24 11.45 -14.56 7.48
CA GLU A 24 10.67 -13.87 8.50
C GLU A 24 10.93 -12.36 8.49
N ARG A 25 12.20 -11.93 8.38
CA ARG A 25 12.58 -10.52 8.30
C ARG A 25 12.07 -9.84 7.04
N ILE A 26 12.11 -10.51 5.88
CA ILE A 26 11.55 -9.99 4.64
C ILE A 26 10.04 -9.75 4.81
N ILE A 27 9.31 -10.72 5.36
CA ILE A 27 7.87 -10.56 5.62
C ILE A 27 7.61 -9.36 6.54
N LEU A 28 8.36 -9.24 7.64
CA LEU A 28 8.19 -8.14 8.60
C LEU A 28 8.52 -6.78 7.99
N GLN A 29 9.61 -6.68 7.22
CA GLN A 29 9.98 -5.45 6.50
C GLN A 29 8.87 -5.05 5.52
N SER A 30 8.39 -6.00 4.71
CA SER A 30 7.30 -5.70 3.77
C SER A 30 6.02 -5.26 4.48
N ILE A 31 5.75 -5.73 5.70
CA ILE A 31 4.64 -5.20 6.51
C ILE A 31 4.91 -3.74 6.88
N GLU A 32 6.10 -3.39 7.37
CA GLU A 32 6.47 -2.01 7.73
C GLU A 32 6.34 -1.06 6.52
N ASP A 33 6.81 -1.51 5.36
CA ASP A 33 6.83 -0.75 4.11
C ASP A 33 5.40 -0.38 3.62
N LEU A 34 4.35 -1.09 4.08
CA LEU A 34 2.95 -0.71 3.82
C LEU A 34 2.57 0.66 4.41
N TRP A 35 3.38 1.24 5.31
CA TRP A 35 3.17 2.57 5.87
C TRP A 35 4.11 3.64 5.29
N VAL A 36 5.12 3.27 4.50
CA VAL A 36 6.08 4.20 3.91
C VAL A 36 5.57 4.69 2.55
N SER A 37 5.53 6.02 2.36
CA SER A 37 5.13 6.63 1.10
C SER A 37 6.22 6.49 0.05
N GLY A 38 6.21 5.38 -0.69
CA GLY A 38 7.15 5.11 -1.79
C GLY A 38 7.29 3.62 -2.06
N GLU A 39 7.35 2.81 -1.01
CA GLU A 39 7.60 1.37 -1.09
C GLU A 39 6.32 0.53 -1.00
N LYS A 40 5.23 1.16 -0.57
CA LYS A 40 3.94 0.50 -0.35
C LYS A 40 3.40 -0.29 -1.56
N ASP A 41 3.58 0.20 -2.77
CA ASP A 41 3.03 -0.48 -3.95
C ASP A 41 3.80 -1.78 -4.22
N GLU A 42 5.12 -1.78 -4.01
CA GLU A 42 5.95 -2.99 -4.07
C GLU A 42 5.59 -3.98 -2.95
N SER A 43 5.31 -3.50 -1.74
CA SER A 43 4.85 -4.35 -0.63
C SER A 43 3.48 -4.96 -0.92
N ILE A 44 2.57 -4.19 -1.54
CA ILE A 44 1.26 -4.70 -1.98
C ILE A 44 1.44 -5.83 -2.98
N ASP A 45 2.32 -5.64 -3.96
CA ASP A 45 2.60 -6.65 -4.98
C ASP A 45 3.26 -7.90 -4.37
N PHE A 46 4.16 -7.73 -3.40
CA PHE A 46 4.73 -8.84 -2.63
C PHE A 46 3.66 -9.68 -1.92
N PHE A 47 2.72 -9.04 -1.23
CA PHE A 47 1.67 -9.74 -0.48
C PHE A 47 0.56 -10.33 -1.36
N ARG A 48 0.31 -9.76 -2.54
CA ARG A 48 -0.66 -10.29 -3.51
C ARG A 48 -0.06 -11.34 -4.44
N GLY A 49 1.25 -11.34 -4.61
CA GLY A 49 1.97 -12.27 -5.46
C GLY A 49 2.45 -13.53 -4.74
N GLU A 50 3.29 -14.28 -5.44
CA GLU A 50 3.88 -15.53 -4.92
C GLU A 50 4.96 -15.28 -3.87
N GLY A 51 5.52 -14.07 -3.81
CA GLY A 51 6.61 -13.70 -2.89
C GLY A 51 6.26 -13.99 -1.44
N PHE A 52 5.07 -13.57 -0.99
CA PHE A 52 4.61 -13.87 0.35
C PHE A 52 4.42 -15.38 0.58
N ALA A 53 3.82 -16.11 -0.36
CA ALA A 53 3.57 -17.55 -0.21
C ALA A 53 4.89 -18.34 -0.05
N ILE A 54 5.90 -18.00 -0.84
CA ILE A 54 7.24 -18.59 -0.78
C ILE A 54 7.94 -18.25 0.53
N CYS A 55 8.01 -16.95 0.88
CA CYS A 55 8.64 -16.52 2.13
C CYS A 55 7.96 -17.16 3.34
N ALA A 56 6.64 -17.20 3.37
CA ALA A 56 5.89 -17.77 4.48
C ALA A 56 6.07 -19.29 4.60
N TYR A 57 6.26 -19.98 3.47
CA TYR A 57 6.62 -21.41 3.48
C TYR A 57 8.01 -21.64 4.08
N ILE A 58 9.01 -20.89 3.62
CA ILE A 58 10.39 -21.04 4.08
C ILE A 58 10.56 -20.59 5.54
N ALA A 59 9.87 -19.53 5.94
CA ALA A 59 9.79 -19.06 7.32
C ALA A 59 9.10 -20.07 8.27
N GLY A 60 8.48 -21.13 7.72
CA GLY A 60 7.82 -22.16 8.50
C GLY A 60 6.50 -21.70 9.14
N LEU A 61 5.81 -20.72 8.55
CA LEU A 61 4.47 -20.33 9.01
C LEU A 61 3.51 -21.51 8.78
N LYS A 62 2.65 -21.76 9.78
CA LYS A 62 1.57 -22.74 9.63
C LYS A 62 0.52 -22.19 8.67
N MET A 63 -0.18 -23.07 7.97
CA MET A 63 -1.20 -22.67 6.99
C MET A 63 -2.24 -21.70 7.59
N TYR A 64 -2.66 -21.95 8.83
CA TYR A 64 -3.57 -21.06 9.57
C TYR A 64 -2.99 -19.65 9.75
N ASP A 65 -1.72 -19.54 10.18
CA ASP A 65 -1.06 -18.25 10.39
C ASP A 65 -0.86 -17.51 9.06
N LYS A 66 -0.55 -18.23 7.97
CA LYS A 66 -0.45 -17.65 6.63
C LYS A 66 -1.76 -17.02 6.18
N VAL A 67 -2.87 -17.75 6.31
CA VAL A 67 -4.21 -17.28 5.91
C VAL A 67 -4.62 -16.08 6.76
N ARG A 68 -4.41 -16.16 8.09
CA ARG A 68 -4.73 -15.07 9.00
C ARG A 68 -3.92 -13.81 8.69
N LEU A 69 -2.63 -13.95 8.42
CA LEU A 69 -1.76 -12.84 8.07
C LEU A 69 -2.14 -12.23 6.71
N ALA A 70 -2.41 -13.07 5.70
CA ALA A 70 -2.87 -12.62 4.39
C ALA A 70 -4.21 -11.86 4.47
N ASP A 71 -5.16 -12.33 5.27
CA ASP A 71 -6.45 -11.66 5.50
C ASP A 71 -6.26 -10.29 6.19
N LEU A 72 -5.43 -10.24 7.24
CA LEU A 72 -5.12 -8.99 7.93
C LEU A 72 -4.49 -7.96 6.98
N ILE A 73 -3.49 -8.38 6.21
CA ILE A 73 -2.79 -7.52 5.26
C ILE A 73 -3.74 -7.07 4.14
N SER A 74 -4.58 -7.96 3.62
CA SER A 74 -5.61 -7.62 2.63
C SER A 74 -6.55 -6.53 3.14
N LYS A 75 -6.99 -6.61 4.40
CA LYS A 75 -7.82 -5.58 5.03
C LYS A 75 -7.09 -4.24 5.14
N ILE A 76 -5.82 -4.25 5.54
CA ILE A 76 -4.99 -3.04 5.62
C ILE A 76 -4.85 -2.40 4.22
N ILE A 77 -4.49 -3.18 3.22
CA ILE A 77 -4.34 -2.72 1.83
C ILE A 77 -5.66 -2.11 1.32
N ASN A 78 -6.78 -2.79 1.54
CA ASN A 78 -8.10 -2.32 1.14
C ASN A 78 -8.49 -1.01 1.84
N PHE A 79 -8.24 -0.91 3.15
CA PHE A 79 -8.48 0.32 3.91
C PHE A 79 -7.67 1.50 3.37
N GLN A 80 -6.38 1.27 3.13
CA GLN A 80 -5.50 2.34 2.67
C GLN A 80 -5.77 2.74 1.20
N THR A 81 -6.15 1.79 0.33
CA THR A 81 -6.52 2.10 -1.06
C THR A 81 -7.85 2.86 -1.13
N ALA A 82 -8.82 2.54 -0.28
CA ALA A 82 -10.06 3.31 -0.14
C ALA A 82 -9.77 4.75 0.32
N LYS A 83 -8.88 4.93 1.30
CA LYS A 83 -8.44 6.26 1.75
C LYS A 83 -7.80 7.09 0.63
N ARG A 84 -6.92 6.48 -0.18
CA ARG A 84 -6.32 7.14 -1.36
C ARG A 84 -7.37 7.60 -2.36
N LYS A 85 -8.36 6.76 -2.68
CA LYS A 85 -9.47 7.10 -3.59
C LYS A 85 -10.31 8.27 -3.06
N ASN A 86 -10.69 8.23 -1.79
CA ASN A 86 -11.44 9.33 -1.17
C ASN A 86 -10.68 10.65 -1.19
N ASN A 87 -9.37 10.62 -0.91
CA ASN A 87 -8.54 11.83 -0.97
C ASN A 87 -8.42 12.38 -2.40
N LYS A 88 -8.29 11.49 -3.41
CA LYS A 88 -8.27 11.89 -4.81
C LYS A 88 -9.58 12.58 -5.22
N MET A 89 -10.73 11.98 -4.88
CA MET A 89 -12.04 12.57 -5.16
C MET A 89 -12.24 13.93 -4.46
N LYS A 90 -11.80 14.07 -3.20
CA LYS A 90 -11.86 15.35 -2.48
C LYS A 90 -11.01 16.42 -3.16
N ASN A 91 -9.80 16.07 -3.60
CA ASN A 91 -8.91 17.01 -4.29
C ASN A 91 -9.47 17.42 -5.65
N GLU A 92 -10.07 16.49 -6.40
CA GLU A 92 -10.75 16.79 -7.66
C GLU A 92 -11.97 17.69 -7.44
N ALA A 93 -12.81 17.41 -6.44
CA ALA A 93 -13.95 18.25 -6.09
C ALA A 93 -13.52 19.68 -5.71
N LEU A 94 -12.47 19.81 -4.88
CA LEU A 94 -11.90 21.11 -4.50
C LEU A 94 -11.37 21.87 -5.73
N LYS A 95 -10.75 21.17 -6.68
CA LYS A 95 -10.27 21.75 -7.94
C LYS A 95 -11.42 22.30 -8.78
N TYR A 96 -12.54 21.57 -8.89
CA TYR A 96 -13.71 22.06 -9.62
C TYR A 96 -14.38 23.26 -8.92
N GLU A 97 -14.49 23.22 -7.60
CA GLU A 97 -15.05 24.32 -6.80
C GLU A 97 -14.22 25.61 -6.95
N THR A 98 -12.90 25.50 -6.85
CA THR A 98 -11.99 26.65 -7.02
C THR A 98 -12.03 27.21 -8.44
N LEU A 99 -12.09 26.37 -9.48
CA LEU A 99 -12.26 26.81 -10.87
C LEU A 99 -13.61 27.51 -11.09
N SER A 100 -14.69 26.99 -10.52
CA SER A 100 -16.02 27.59 -10.59
C SER A 100 -16.04 28.99 -9.97
N LEU A 101 -15.47 29.14 -8.76
CA LEU A 101 -15.35 30.43 -8.08
C LEU A 101 -14.54 31.44 -8.89
N TRP A 102 -13.45 30.99 -9.53
CA TRP A 102 -12.62 31.86 -10.36
C TRP A 102 -13.38 32.36 -11.60
N ASN A 103 -14.10 31.47 -12.29
CA ASN A 103 -14.95 31.83 -13.43
C ASN A 103 -16.07 32.81 -13.05
N MET A 104 -16.68 32.61 -11.87
CA MET A 104 -17.70 33.54 -11.36
C MET A 104 -17.10 34.93 -11.10
N LYS A 105 -15.93 35.02 -10.44
CA LYS A 105 -15.23 36.29 -10.19
C LYS A 105 -14.90 37.02 -11.49
N LEU A 106 -14.40 36.31 -12.51
CA LEU A 106 -14.11 36.91 -13.81
C LEU A 106 -15.36 37.48 -14.49
N SER A 107 -16.47 36.75 -14.44
CA SER A 107 -17.74 37.19 -15.01
C SER A 107 -18.26 38.46 -14.32
N THR A 108 -18.17 38.53 -12.99
CA THR A 108 -18.57 39.73 -12.23
C THR A 108 -17.68 40.94 -12.54
N ALA A 109 -16.36 40.75 -12.68
CA ALA A 109 -15.42 41.80 -13.02
C ALA A 109 -15.65 42.34 -14.44
N SER A 110 -16.03 41.47 -15.39
CA SER A 110 -16.40 41.87 -16.75
C SER A 110 -17.68 42.71 -16.77
N ASN A 111 -18.70 42.32 -16.01
CA ASN A 111 -19.98 43.02 -15.97
C ASN A 111 -19.87 44.41 -15.33
N GLN A 112 -19.03 44.58 -14.30
CA GLN A 112 -18.76 45.91 -13.71
C GLN A 112 -18.04 46.87 -14.67
N LYS A 113 -17.12 46.36 -15.52
CA LYS A 113 -16.48 47.21 -16.53
C LYS A 113 -17.47 47.71 -17.58
N ASN A 114 -18.41 46.87 -18.01
CA ASN A 114 -19.39 47.24 -19.02
C ASN A 114 -20.42 48.26 -18.51
N SER A 115 -20.78 48.23 -17.21
CA SER A 115 -21.71 49.21 -16.63
C SER A 115 -21.09 50.60 -16.43
N LEU A 116 -19.79 50.68 -16.10
CA LEU A 116 -19.06 51.96 -15.98
C LEU A 116 -18.94 52.71 -17.32
N VAL A 117 -18.81 51.98 -18.43
CA VAL A 117 -18.75 52.58 -19.78
C VAL A 117 -20.12 53.07 -20.25
N ALA A 118 -21.21 52.44 -19.81
CA ALA A 118 -22.57 52.83 -20.18
C ALA A 118 -23.09 54.08 -19.44
N GLY A 119 -22.51 54.45 -18.30
CA GLY A 119 -22.95 55.58 -17.46
C GLY A 119 -22.26 56.92 -17.71
N SER A 120 -21.34 57.03 -18.68
CA SER A 120 -20.62 58.30 -19.00
C SER A 120 -21.17 59.02 -20.24
N LYS A 121 -22.48 58.94 -20.50
CA LYS A 121 -23.15 59.70 -21.57
C LYS A 121 -23.97 60.85 -21.02
#